data_AF-A0A7S2F6E4-F1
#
_entry.id   AF-A0A7S2F6E4-F1
#
_cell.length_a   1.000
_cell.length_b   1.000
_cell.length_c   1.000
_cell.angle_alpha   90.00
_cell.angle_beta   90.00
_cell.angle_gamma   90.00
#
_symmetry.space_group_name_H-M   'P 1'
#
loop_
_entity.id
_entity.type
_entity.pdbx_description
1 polymer ?
#
loop_
_entity_poly.entity_id
_entity_poly.type
_entity_poly.pdbx_seq_one_letter_code
_entity_poly.pdbx_strand_id
1 'polypeptide(L)'
;KQCRSNAPSLWGGLGCAPFVERYSFAFTHVRESSSSSTVDAYKVGESTNIKWHEGSVSREAREQSMGQKGCVLWFTGLSGSGKSTVAYTLEHALHGMGKKVYVMDGDNIRHGLNSNLGFSAADREENIRRIGEVAKLFADMGVITLVSFIS
;
A
#
# COMPACT_ATOMS: atom_id res chain seq x y z
N LYS A 1 16.07 -41.98 31.20
CA LYS A 1 16.10 -41.47 32.59
C LYS A 1 15.75 -39.99 32.55
N GLN A 2 14.57 -39.68 33.08
CA GLN A 2 14.02 -38.37 33.36
C GLN A 2 15.03 -37.47 34.10
N CYS A 3 15.03 -36.17 33.82
CA CYS A 3 15.18 -35.19 34.88
C CYS A 3 14.37 -33.93 34.54
N ARG A 4 13.21 -33.81 35.17
CA ARG A 4 12.50 -32.54 35.39
C ARG A 4 13.11 -31.91 36.64
N SER A 5 13.29 -30.60 36.65
CA SER A 5 13.28 -29.80 37.88
C SER A 5 12.70 -28.42 37.60
N ASN A 6 11.66 -28.10 38.37
CA ASN A 6 10.91 -26.85 38.38
C ASN A 6 11.66 -25.71 39.12
N ALA A 7 11.50 -24.48 38.60
CA ALA A 7 11.33 -23.17 39.26
C ALA A 7 12.48 -22.58 40.14
N PRO A 8 12.55 -21.24 40.39
CA PRO A 8 11.53 -20.20 40.18
C PRO A 8 11.98 -18.89 39.46
N SER A 9 10.96 -18.11 39.10
CA SER A 9 10.95 -16.73 38.64
C SER A 9 11.64 -15.74 39.60
N LEU A 10 12.51 -14.87 39.08
CA LEU A 10 12.91 -13.59 39.71
C LEU A 10 13.66 -12.70 38.69
N TRP A 11 12.95 -12.16 37.70
CA TRP A 11 13.32 -10.90 37.03
C TRP A 11 12.01 -10.17 36.70
N GLY A 12 11.45 -9.55 37.73
CA GLY A 12 10.50 -8.46 37.57
C GLY A 12 11.25 -7.15 37.45
N GLY A 13 10.74 -6.25 36.61
CA GLY A 13 11.03 -4.82 36.68
C GLY A 13 12.11 -4.32 35.74
N LEU A 14 11.76 -4.15 34.47
CA LEU A 14 12.05 -2.96 33.66
C LEU A 14 11.10 -3.02 32.45
N GLY A 15 10.03 -2.23 32.55
CA GLY A 15 8.99 -2.16 31.53
C GLY A 15 9.56 -1.70 30.20
N CYS A 16 9.53 -2.58 29.20
CA CYS A 16 9.49 -2.15 27.81
C CYS A 16 8.10 -1.59 27.55
N ALA A 17 7.98 -0.27 27.63
CA ALA A 17 6.81 0.48 27.24
C ALA A 17 6.46 0.21 25.76
N PRO A 18 5.17 0.31 25.38
CA PRO A 18 4.69 -0.02 24.04
C PRO A 18 5.05 1.11 23.06
N PHE A 19 5.90 0.83 22.08
CA PHE A 19 6.31 1.82 21.06
C PHE A 19 5.42 1.79 19.80
N VAL A 20 4.21 1.21 19.86
CA VAL A 20 3.37 1.00 18.65
C VAL A 20 2.06 1.81 18.67
N GLU A 21 1.89 2.77 19.59
CA GLU A 21 0.57 3.38 19.84
C GLU A 21 0.38 4.82 19.32
N ARG A 22 1.19 5.30 18.37
CA ARG A 22 1.06 6.71 17.89
C ARG A 22 0.98 6.96 16.39
N TYR A 23 0.93 5.93 15.56
CA TYR A 23 0.57 6.14 14.16
C TYR A 23 -0.94 5.95 14.01
N SER A 24 -1.64 7.05 13.81
CA SER A 24 -3.02 7.02 13.31
C SER A 24 -2.95 6.48 11.87
N PHE A 25 -2.92 5.16 11.75
CA PHE A 25 -3.03 4.47 10.47
C PHE A 25 -4.46 4.69 9.99
N ALA A 26 -4.63 5.54 8.97
CA ALA A 26 -5.84 5.54 8.17
C ALA A 26 -5.86 4.23 7.37
N PHE A 27 -6.31 3.15 8.00
CA PHE A 27 -6.76 1.96 7.30
C PHE A 27 -8.00 2.38 6.51
N THR A 28 -7.83 2.76 5.24
CA THR A 28 -8.97 2.84 4.34
C THR A 28 -9.42 1.39 4.13
N HIS A 29 -10.34 0.90 4.96
CA HIS A 29 -11.15 -0.24 4.58
C HIS A 29 -11.84 0.15 3.28
N VAL A 30 -11.35 -0.38 2.17
CA VAL A 30 -12.12 -0.42 0.93
C VAL A 30 -13.34 -1.26 1.26
N ARG A 31 -14.45 -0.59 1.60
CA ARG A 31 -15.76 -1.22 1.72
C ARG A 31 -16.06 -1.84 0.37
N GLU A 32 -16.11 -3.16 0.33
CA GLU A 32 -16.61 -3.93 -0.80
C GLU A 32 -18.12 -3.73 -0.83
N SER A 33 -18.58 -2.65 -1.47
CA SER A 33 -19.99 -2.47 -1.77
C SER A 33 -20.30 -3.36 -2.97
N SER A 34 -21.05 -4.42 -2.71
CA SER A 34 -21.70 -5.27 -3.71
C SER A 34 -22.78 -4.46 -4.44
N SER A 35 -22.34 -3.54 -5.30
CA SER A 35 -23.14 -2.96 -6.36
C SER A 35 -22.37 -3.19 -7.65
N SER A 36 -23.03 -3.89 -8.59
CA SER A 36 -22.64 -3.91 -10.00
C SER A 36 -22.50 -2.46 -10.45
N SER A 37 -21.28 -1.95 -10.39
CA SER A 37 -20.95 -0.57 -10.66
C SER A 37 -20.22 -0.61 -11.98
N THR A 38 -20.91 -0.15 -13.03
CA THR A 38 -20.24 0.29 -14.25
C THR A 38 -19.14 1.24 -13.83
N VAL A 39 -17.88 0.81 -13.94
CA VAL A 39 -16.74 1.67 -13.65
C VAL A 39 -16.74 2.70 -14.77
N ASP A 40 -17.30 3.88 -14.51
CA ASP A 40 -17.36 4.95 -15.50
C ASP A 40 -15.93 5.24 -15.95
N ALA A 41 -15.67 5.06 -17.25
CA ALA A 41 -14.37 5.39 -17.84
C ALA A 41 -14.06 6.86 -17.53
N TYR A 42 -12.88 7.12 -16.99
CA TYR A 42 -12.41 8.48 -16.73
C TYR A 42 -12.45 9.31 -18.01
N LYS A 43 -12.85 10.59 -17.90
CA LYS A 43 -12.92 11.51 -19.05
C LYS A 43 -11.50 11.77 -19.60
N VAL A 44 -11.14 11.12 -20.71
CA VAL A 44 -9.86 11.35 -21.40
C VAL A 44 -10.02 12.46 -22.43
N GLY A 45 -9.86 13.71 -21.99
CA GLY A 45 -10.04 14.87 -22.86
C GLY A 45 -11.44 14.92 -23.49
N GLU A 46 -11.52 15.26 -24.77
CA GLU A 46 -12.77 15.30 -25.57
C GLU A 46 -13.09 13.96 -26.26
N SER A 47 -12.40 12.87 -25.89
CA SER A 47 -12.53 11.59 -26.57
C SER A 47 -13.82 10.87 -26.13
N THR A 48 -14.77 10.69 -27.05
CA THR A 48 -16.05 10.01 -26.79
C THR A 48 -16.00 8.48 -26.94
N ASN A 49 -14.87 7.93 -27.41
CA ASN A 49 -14.76 6.52 -27.77
C ASN A 49 -13.83 5.73 -26.84
N ILE A 50 -14.08 5.83 -25.53
CA ILE A 50 -13.36 5.02 -24.54
C ILE A 50 -14.40 4.20 -23.80
N LYS A 51 -14.33 2.88 -24.02
CA LYS A 51 -15.14 1.91 -23.31
C LYS A 51 -14.22 1.08 -22.43
N TRP A 52 -14.66 0.81 -21.22
CA TRP A 52 -13.99 -0.16 -20.38
C TRP A 52 -14.11 -1.55 -21.03
N HIS A 53 -12.97 -2.20 -21.25
CA HIS A 53 -12.93 -3.56 -21.74
C HIS A 53 -12.75 -4.48 -20.54
N GLU A 54 -13.81 -5.16 -20.13
CA GLU A 54 -13.72 -6.15 -19.05
C GLU A 54 -12.77 -7.28 -19.47
N GLY A 55 -11.79 -7.56 -18.61
CA GLY A 55 -10.90 -8.70 -18.79
C GLY A 55 -11.63 -10.01 -18.53
N SER A 56 -11.19 -11.09 -19.18
CA SER A 56 -11.76 -12.44 -18.95
C SER A 56 -11.46 -13.03 -17.57
N VAL A 57 -10.62 -12.36 -16.77
CA VAL A 57 -10.19 -12.80 -15.44
C VAL A 57 -10.62 -11.76 -14.40
N SER A 58 -11.43 -12.19 -13.44
CA SER A 58 -11.89 -11.33 -12.34
C SER A 58 -10.77 -11.07 -11.33
N ARG A 59 -10.95 -10.03 -10.50
CA ARG A 59 -10.02 -9.72 -9.41
C ARG A 59 -9.93 -10.88 -8.41
N GLU A 60 -11.06 -11.50 -8.07
CA GLU A 60 -11.11 -12.63 -7.13
C GLU A 60 -10.30 -13.81 -7.66
N ALA A 61 -10.37 -14.09 -8.96
CA ALA A 61 -9.57 -15.13 -9.59
C ALA A 61 -8.07 -14.81 -9.54
N ARG A 62 -7.68 -13.52 -9.73
CA ARG A 62 -6.29 -13.07 -9.57
C ARG A 62 -5.80 -13.24 -8.13
N GLU A 63 -6.58 -12.79 -7.15
CA GLU A 63 -6.25 -12.88 -5.72
C GLU A 63 -6.16 -14.33 -5.24
N GLN A 64 -7.05 -15.21 -5.73
CA GLN A 64 -6.98 -16.66 -5.48
C GLN A 64 -5.70 -17.27 -6.05
N SER A 65 -5.36 -16.95 -7.30
CA SER A 65 -4.13 -17.43 -7.94
C SER A 65 -2.86 -16.91 -7.25
N MET A 66 -2.89 -15.70 -6.70
CA MET A 66 -1.79 -15.10 -5.95
C MET A 66 -1.68 -15.60 -4.51
N GLY A 67 -2.74 -16.23 -3.97
CA GLY A 67 -2.81 -16.63 -2.56
C GLY A 67 -2.84 -15.44 -1.59
N GLN A 68 -3.25 -14.25 -2.06
CA GLN A 68 -3.35 -13.04 -1.25
C GLN A 68 -4.32 -12.02 -1.86
N LYS A 69 -4.88 -11.17 -1.01
CA LYS A 69 -5.63 -9.98 -1.42
C LYS A 69 -4.70 -8.79 -1.59
N GLY A 70 -4.91 -8.01 -2.64
CA GLY A 70 -4.20 -6.75 -2.84
C GLY A 70 -4.84 -5.62 -2.06
N CYS A 71 -4.01 -4.68 -1.60
CA CYS A 71 -4.47 -3.47 -0.93
C CYS A 71 -3.46 -2.35 -1.11
N VAL A 72 -3.88 -1.12 -0.83
CA VAL A 72 -3.01 0.05 -0.83
C VAL A 72 -2.92 0.57 0.61
N LEU A 73 -1.71 0.68 1.14
CA LEU A 73 -1.42 1.38 2.38
C LEU A 73 -0.75 2.71 2.00
N TRP A 74 -1.44 3.81 2.27
CA TRP A 74 -0.96 5.14 1.92
C TRP A 74 -0.42 5.87 3.15
N PHE A 75 0.89 6.08 3.18
CA PHE A 75 1.56 6.81 4.24
C PHE A 75 1.55 8.31 3.93
N THR A 76 0.94 9.11 4.79
CA THR A 76 0.92 10.57 4.71
C THR A 76 1.67 11.20 5.88
N GLY A 77 2.20 12.41 5.68
CA GLY A 77 2.97 13.13 6.70
C GLY A 77 4.07 14.01 6.12
N LEU A 78 4.63 14.89 6.97
CA LEU A 78 5.67 15.86 6.60
C LEU A 78 6.93 15.19 6.01
N SER A 79 7.68 15.94 5.20
CA SER A 79 9.01 15.48 4.76
C SER A 79 9.89 15.17 5.97
N GLY A 80 10.65 14.07 5.91
CA GLY A 80 11.50 13.62 7.02
C GLY A 80 10.78 12.92 8.18
N SER A 81 9.45 12.76 8.15
CA SER A 81 8.70 12.09 9.24
C SER A 81 8.87 10.55 9.30
N GLY A 82 9.76 9.98 8.47
CA GLY A 82 10.04 8.54 8.47
C GLY A 82 9.09 7.66 7.63
N LYS A 83 8.24 8.23 6.76
CA LYS A 83 7.29 7.46 5.93
C LYS A 83 7.95 6.36 5.12
N SER A 84 8.98 6.69 4.34
CA SER A 84 9.71 5.72 3.52
C SER A 84 10.41 4.68 4.40
N THR A 85 10.99 5.09 5.54
CA THR A 85 11.57 4.15 6.52
C THR A 85 10.55 3.11 7.00
N VAL A 86 9.35 3.54 7.38
CA VAL A 86 8.27 2.63 7.79
C VAL A 86 7.82 1.75 6.62
N ALA A 87 7.65 2.32 5.43
CA ALA A 87 7.22 1.58 4.24
C ALA A 87 8.21 0.46 3.87
N TYR A 88 9.52 0.75 3.78
CA TYR A 88 10.54 -0.25 3.46
C TYR A 88 10.72 -1.28 4.59
N THR A 89 10.58 -0.87 5.86
CA THR A 89 10.63 -1.82 6.99
C THR A 89 9.44 -2.78 6.94
N LEU A 90 8.25 -2.26 6.65
CA LEU A 90 7.04 -3.08 6.49
C LEU A 90 7.13 -3.98 5.26
N GLU A 91 7.67 -3.48 4.14
CA GLU A 91 7.94 -4.27 2.94
C GLU A 91 8.82 -5.47 3.28
N HIS A 92 9.95 -5.24 3.95
CA HIS A 92 10.88 -6.30 4.35
C HIS A 92 10.19 -7.35 5.24
N ALA A 93 9.39 -6.91 6.21
CA ALA A 93 8.64 -7.82 7.09
C ALA A 93 7.60 -8.65 6.32
N LEU A 94 6.78 -8.02 5.48
CA LEU A 94 5.75 -8.70 4.67
C LEU A 94 6.37 -9.67 3.65
N HIS A 95 7.48 -9.27 3.03
CA HIS A 95 8.23 -10.12 2.12
C HIS A 95 8.75 -11.38 2.84
N GLY A 96 9.30 -11.23 4.05
CA GLY A 96 9.71 -12.35 4.90
C GLY A 96 8.57 -13.31 5.27
N MET A 97 7.32 -12.84 5.24
CA MET A 97 6.12 -13.65 5.42
C MET A 97 5.58 -14.27 4.11
N GLY A 98 6.34 -14.18 3.02
CA GLY A 98 5.96 -14.70 1.70
C GLY A 98 4.94 -13.85 0.94
N LYS A 99 4.65 -12.63 1.40
CA LYS A 99 3.70 -11.73 0.73
C LYS A 99 4.35 -11.03 -0.46
N LYS A 100 3.55 -10.83 -1.50
CA LYS A 100 3.87 -9.96 -2.65
C LYS A 100 3.53 -8.53 -2.25
N VAL A 101 4.56 -7.74 -2.08
CA VAL A 101 4.51 -6.36 -1.60
C VAL A 101 5.43 -5.50 -2.47
N TYR A 102 5.08 -4.22 -2.65
CA TYR A 102 5.89 -3.27 -3.39
C TYR A 102 5.75 -1.85 -2.84
N VAL A 103 6.85 -1.15 -2.66
CA VAL A 103 6.88 0.26 -2.26
C VAL A 103 6.88 1.20 -3.47
N MET A 104 5.90 2.10 -3.52
CA MET A 104 5.87 3.26 -4.41
C MET A 104 6.32 4.50 -3.64
N ASP A 105 7.57 4.89 -3.83
CA ASP A 105 8.19 6.04 -3.17
C ASP A 105 8.28 7.26 -4.09
N GLY A 106 8.17 8.43 -3.48
CA GLY A 106 8.32 9.76 -4.08
C GLY A 106 9.43 9.88 -5.09
N ASP A 107 10.61 9.46 -4.63
CA ASP A 107 11.86 9.65 -5.36
C ASP A 107 11.95 8.66 -6.52
N ASN A 108 11.59 7.39 -6.30
CA ASN A 108 11.64 6.34 -7.33
C ASN A 108 10.72 6.63 -8.52
N ILE A 109 9.51 7.12 -8.27
CA ILE A 109 8.53 7.41 -9.34
C ILE A 109 8.90 8.65 -10.15
N ARG A 110 9.55 9.65 -9.52
CA ARG A 110 10.03 10.86 -10.20
C ARG A 110 11.17 10.61 -11.18
N HIS A 111 11.91 9.51 -11.05
CA HIS A 111 12.92 9.13 -12.04
C HIS A 111 12.32 8.54 -13.33
N GLY A 112 11.04 8.15 -13.32
CA GLY A 112 10.39 7.49 -14.46
C GLY A 112 9.05 8.12 -14.82
N LEU A 113 7.96 7.48 -14.36
CA LEU A 113 6.58 7.82 -14.71
C LEU A 113 6.25 9.31 -14.52
N ASN A 114 6.81 9.95 -13.49
CA ASN A 114 6.54 11.35 -13.15
C ASN A 114 7.75 12.26 -13.37
N SER A 115 8.69 11.87 -14.23
CA SER A 115 9.88 12.67 -14.58
C SER A 115 9.56 14.00 -15.26
N ASN A 116 8.38 14.12 -15.87
CA ASN A 116 7.91 15.34 -16.53
C ASN A 116 7.23 16.33 -15.56
N LEU A 117 7.07 15.99 -14.28
CA LEU A 117 6.36 16.81 -13.29
C LEU A 117 7.34 17.56 -12.40
N GLY A 118 7.14 18.86 -12.25
CA GLY A 118 7.91 19.72 -11.36
C GLY A 118 7.47 19.63 -9.89
N PHE A 119 7.55 20.78 -9.21
CA PHE A 119 7.18 20.95 -7.79
C PHE A 119 6.07 21.99 -7.60
N SER A 120 5.40 22.42 -8.67
CA SER A 120 4.23 23.28 -8.55
C SER A 120 3.08 22.57 -7.79
N ALA A 121 2.07 23.31 -7.35
CA ALA A 121 0.91 22.71 -6.70
C ALA A 121 0.17 21.74 -7.66
N ALA A 122 -0.01 22.16 -8.92
CA ALA A 122 -0.64 21.34 -9.95
C ALA A 122 0.19 20.07 -10.27
N ASP A 123 1.52 20.19 -10.35
CA ASP A 123 2.39 19.02 -10.57
C ASP A 123 2.31 18.01 -9.42
N ARG A 124 2.15 18.50 -8.17
CA ARG A 124 1.99 17.64 -7.00
C ARG A 124 0.65 16.91 -7.00
N GLU A 125 -0.43 17.60 -7.37
CA GLU A 125 -1.75 17.00 -7.54
C GLU A 125 -1.74 15.91 -8.62
N GLU A 126 -1.18 16.21 -9.79
CA GLU A 126 -1.08 15.25 -10.90
C GLU A 126 -0.17 14.06 -10.53
N ASN A 127 0.91 14.31 -9.80
CA ASN A 127 1.77 13.26 -9.28
C ASN A 127 0.96 12.29 -8.41
N ILE A 128 0.21 12.80 -7.42
CA ILE A 128 -0.65 11.99 -6.53
C ILE A 128 -1.70 11.23 -7.32
N ARG A 129 -2.36 11.88 -8.30
CA ARG A 129 -3.37 11.25 -9.16
C ARG A 129 -2.79 10.05 -9.93
N ARG A 130 -1.63 10.21 -10.57
CA ARG A 130 -0.97 9.13 -11.32
C ARG A 130 -0.61 7.96 -10.42
N ILE A 131 -0.08 8.22 -9.24
CA ILE A 131 0.30 7.17 -8.28
C ILE A 131 -0.93 6.45 -7.75
N GLY A 132 -2.03 7.16 -7.50
CA GLY A 132 -3.31 6.55 -7.12
C GLY A 132 -3.78 5.52 -8.14
N GLU A 133 -3.72 5.86 -9.43
CA GLU A 133 -4.09 4.94 -10.50
C GLU A 133 -3.14 3.74 -10.60
N VAL A 134 -1.82 3.94 -10.49
CA VAL A 134 -0.86 2.83 -10.52
C VAL A 134 -1.00 1.93 -9.29
N ALA A 135 -1.19 2.49 -8.10
CA ALA A 135 -1.41 1.73 -6.87
C ALA A 135 -2.70 0.90 -6.94
N LYS A 136 -3.75 1.44 -7.57
CA LYS A 136 -4.99 0.71 -7.83
C LYS A 136 -4.75 -0.51 -8.74
N LEU A 137 -3.93 -0.38 -9.79
CA LEU A 137 -3.58 -1.49 -10.67
C LEU A 137 -2.82 -2.60 -9.92
N PHE A 138 -1.87 -2.24 -9.05
CA PHE A 138 -1.14 -3.23 -8.25
C PHE A 138 -2.05 -3.95 -7.25
N ALA A 139 -2.93 -3.22 -6.58
CA ALA A 139 -3.91 -3.81 -5.68
C ALA A 139 -4.90 -4.74 -6.42
N ASP A 140 -5.31 -4.39 -7.63
CA ASP A 140 -6.18 -5.22 -8.48
C ASP A 140 -5.48 -6.51 -8.98
N MET A 141 -4.15 -6.48 -9.12
CA MET A 141 -3.35 -7.68 -9.35
C MET A 141 -3.17 -8.56 -8.10
N GLY A 142 -3.58 -8.06 -6.93
CA GLY A 142 -3.44 -8.75 -5.64
C GLY A 142 -2.19 -8.37 -4.84
N VAL A 143 -1.41 -7.38 -5.27
CA VAL A 143 -0.16 -6.95 -4.59
C VAL A 143 -0.48 -6.00 -3.42
N ILE A 144 0.23 -6.14 -2.31
CA ILE A 144 0.19 -5.15 -1.22
C ILE A 144 1.06 -3.96 -1.62
N THR A 145 0.44 -2.82 -1.89
CA THR A 145 1.13 -1.63 -2.36
C THR A 145 1.32 -0.64 -1.23
N LEU A 146 2.56 -0.25 -0.96
CA LEU A 146 2.93 0.68 0.09
C LEU A 146 3.31 2.01 -0.55
N VAL A 147 2.51 3.06 -0.37
CA VAL A 147 2.73 4.36 -1.00
C VAL A 147 3.30 5.35 0.01
N SER A 148 4.53 5.81 -0.17
CA SER A 148 5.16 6.83 0.68
C SER A 148 5.41 8.12 -0.08
N PHE A 149 4.44 9.05 -0.04
CA PHE A 149 4.56 10.35 -0.71
C PHE A 149 4.41 11.51 0.27
N ILE A 150 5.07 12.62 -0.07
CA ILE A 150 4.75 13.92 0.52
C ILE A 150 3.45 14.39 -0.14
N SER A 151 2.41 14.53 0.66
CA SER A 151 1.14 15.15 0.30
C SER A 151 1.00 16.51 0.96
#